data_AF-C6PQS8-F1
#
_entry.id   AF-C6PQS8-F1
#
_cell.length_a   1.000
_cell.length_b   1.000
_cell.length_c   1.000
_cell.angle_alpha   90.00
_cell.angle_beta   90.00
_cell.angle_gamma   90.00
#
_symmetry.space_group_name_H-M   'P 1'
#
loop_
_entity.id
_entity.type
_entity.pdbx_description
1 polymer ?
#
loop_
_entity_poly.entity_id
_entity_poly.type
_entity_poly.pdbx_seq_one_letter_code
_entity_poly.pdbx_strand_id
1 'polypeptide(L)'
;MSDIISKVAYLNGLVDGLEIDTTTKEGKVLNEIINVLKVIAEEVDEISESQKYMEDYIDAIDEDLSILQDDMYDDDYELCEDEGDNFIQLKCSNCGDDVYVDKDIVKQKEKITCPNCHNLIPT
;
A
#
# COMPACT_ATOMS: atom_id res chain seq x y z
N MET A 1 -17.09 12.18 -15.63
CA MET A 1 -18.10 11.13 -15.42
C MET A 1 -19.53 11.56 -15.75
N SER A 2 -19.77 12.82 -16.16
CA SER A 2 -21.07 13.32 -16.67
C SER A 2 -21.66 12.53 -17.85
N ASP A 3 -20.88 11.66 -18.49
CA ASP A 3 -21.26 10.88 -19.65
C ASP A 3 -22.31 9.81 -19.32
N ILE A 4 -22.29 9.20 -18.12
CA ILE A 4 -23.29 8.20 -17.72
C ILE A 4 -24.64 8.86 -17.43
N ILE A 5 -24.65 9.93 -16.62
CA ILE A 5 -25.86 10.71 -16.34
C ILE A 5 -26.47 11.23 -17.66
N SER A 6 -25.65 11.75 -18.57
CA SER A 6 -26.09 12.23 -19.88
C SER A 6 -26.67 11.11 -20.74
N LYS A 7 -26.08 9.90 -20.72
CA LYS A 7 -26.59 8.72 -21.43
C LYS A 7 -27.93 8.26 -20.86
N VAL A 8 -28.09 8.24 -19.54
CA VAL A 8 -29.36 7.88 -18.89
C VAL A 8 -30.43 8.93 -19.19
N ALA A 9 -30.10 10.22 -19.15
CA ALA A 9 -31.02 11.29 -19.54
C ALA A 9 -31.45 11.19 -21.02
N TYR A 10 -30.52 10.89 -21.92
CA TYR A 10 -30.81 10.64 -23.33
C TYR A 10 -31.75 9.44 -23.51
N LEU A 11 -31.49 8.33 -22.81
CA LEU A 11 -32.29 7.11 -22.88
C LEU A 11 -33.71 7.35 -22.36
N ASN A 12 -33.83 8.13 -21.29
CA ASN A 12 -35.10 8.56 -20.72
C ASN A 12 -35.90 9.43 -21.72
N GLY A 13 -35.24 10.39 -22.37
CA GLY A 13 -35.87 11.21 -23.43
C GLY A 13 -36.24 10.41 -24.68
N LEU A 14 -35.48 9.36 -25.02
CA LEU A 14 -35.81 8.45 -26.11
C LEU A 14 -37.08 7.66 -25.81
N VAL A 15 -37.26 7.20 -24.57
CA VAL A 15 -38.48 6.50 -24.15
C VAL A 15 -39.69 7.42 -24.16
N ASP A 16 -39.54 8.66 -23.72
CA ASP A 16 -40.60 9.68 -23.80
C ASP A 16 -40.98 9.94 -25.27
N GLY A 17 -40.00 10.07 -26.17
CA GLY A 17 -40.21 10.33 -27.60
C GLY A 17 -40.78 9.15 -28.40
N LEU A 18 -40.63 7.93 -27.90
CA LEU A 18 -41.22 6.72 -28.48
C LEU A 18 -42.68 6.51 -28.06
N GLU A 19 -43.21 7.38 -27.18
CA GLU A 19 -44.56 7.28 -26.63
C GLU A 19 -44.85 5.89 -26.04
N ILE A 20 -43.85 5.30 -25.36
CA ILE A 20 -44.02 3.97 -24.75
C ILE A 20 -45.13 4.05 -23.69
N ASP A 21 -46.14 3.21 -23.83
CA ASP A 21 -47.21 3.09 -22.84
C ASP A 21 -46.66 2.44 -21.55
N THR A 22 -46.33 3.29 -20.59
CA THR A 22 -45.84 2.92 -19.26
C THR A 22 -46.89 2.25 -18.38
N THR A 23 -48.14 2.08 -18.86
CA THR A 23 -49.19 1.33 -18.15
C THR A 23 -49.17 -0.17 -18.47
N THR A 24 -48.59 -0.55 -19.60
CA THR A 24 -48.37 -1.96 -19.98
C THR A 24 -47.39 -2.65 -19.03
N LYS A 25 -47.38 -3.99 -19.00
CA LYS A 25 -46.45 -4.74 -18.13
C LYS A 25 -45.00 -4.46 -18.53
N GLU A 26 -44.76 -4.44 -19.84
CA GLU A 26 -43.46 -4.20 -20.46
C GLU A 26 -43.01 -2.75 -20.24
N GLY A 27 -43.91 -1.78 -20.42
CA GLY A 27 -43.63 -0.36 -20.18
C GLY A 27 -43.30 -0.05 -18.72
N LYS A 28 -43.98 -0.71 -17.76
CA LYS A 28 -43.62 -0.61 -16.34
C LYS A 28 -42.21 -1.11 -16.06
N VAL A 29 -41.85 -2.27 -16.62
CA VAL A 29 -40.50 -2.84 -16.45
C VAL A 29 -39.44 -1.90 -17.04
N LEU A 30 -39.68 -1.35 -18.23
CA LEU A 30 -38.77 -0.40 -18.86
C LEU A 30 -38.58 0.86 -18.01
N ASN A 31 -39.66 1.42 -17.46
CA ASN A 31 -39.59 2.60 -16.60
C ASN A 31 -38.78 2.32 -15.32
N GLU A 32 -39.01 1.18 -14.68
CA GLU A 32 -38.22 0.78 -13.50
C GLU A 32 -36.74 0.55 -13.82
N ILE A 33 -36.42 -0.04 -14.98
CA ILE A 33 -35.03 -0.18 -15.43
C ILE A 33 -34.36 1.19 -15.55
N ILE A 34 -35.04 2.18 -16.13
CA ILE A 34 -34.48 3.52 -16.29
C ILE A 34 -34.30 4.21 -14.94
N ASN A 35 -35.22 4.03 -14.00
CA ASN A 35 -35.08 4.55 -12.64
C ASN A 35 -33.86 3.94 -11.94
N VAL A 36 -33.66 2.62 -12.04
CA VAL A 36 -32.47 1.97 -11.49
C VAL A 36 -31.19 2.51 -12.16
N LEU A 37 -31.20 2.73 -13.47
CA LEU A 37 -30.05 3.31 -14.18
C LEU A 37 -29.74 4.75 -13.73
N LYS A 38 -30.76 5.55 -13.38
CA LYS A 38 -30.55 6.90 -12.82
C LYS A 38 -29.84 6.84 -11.48
N VAL A 39 -30.34 6.00 -10.57
CA VAL A 39 -29.71 5.80 -9.25
C VAL A 39 -28.27 5.32 -9.41
N ILE A 40 -28.02 4.35 -10.31
CA ILE A 40 -26.65 3.89 -10.58
C ILE A 40 -25.78 5.05 -11.10
N ALA A 41 -26.30 5.90 -11.99
CA ALA A 41 -25.55 7.02 -12.52
C ALA A 41 -25.18 8.04 -11.43
N GLU A 42 -26.09 8.31 -10.49
CA GLU A 42 -25.87 9.20 -9.34
C GLU A 42 -24.82 8.61 -8.39
N GLU A 43 -24.98 7.35 -7.97
CA GLU A 43 -24.04 6.67 -7.07
C GLU A 43 -22.62 6.58 -7.66
N VAL A 44 -22.50 6.36 -8.97
CA VAL A 44 -21.20 6.33 -9.65
C VAL A 44 -20.53 7.72 -9.64
N ASP A 45 -21.31 8.79 -9.76
CA ASP A 45 -20.78 10.16 -9.69
C ASP A 45 -20.28 10.47 -8.27
N GLU A 46 -21.04 10.09 -7.24
CA GLU A 46 -20.64 10.21 -5.83
C GLU A 46 -19.35 9.42 -5.52
N ILE A 47 -19.24 8.19 -6.02
CA ILE A 47 -18.03 7.37 -5.90
C ILE A 47 -16.84 8.07 -6.57
N SER A 48 -17.05 8.67 -7.74
CA SER A 48 -15.99 9.40 -8.44
C SER A 48 -15.48 10.59 -7.65
N GLU A 49 -16.38 11.36 -7.03
CA GLU A 49 -15.98 12.49 -6.20
C GLU A 49 -15.21 12.01 -4.98
N SER A 50 -15.70 10.96 -4.30
CA SER A 50 -15.01 10.33 -3.17
C SER A 50 -13.61 9.83 -3.53
N GLN A 51 -13.45 9.22 -4.71
CA GLN A 51 -12.13 8.80 -5.20
C GLN A 51 -11.19 9.98 -5.42
N LYS A 52 -11.69 11.09 -5.97
CA LYS A 52 -10.87 12.29 -6.15
C LYS A 52 -10.40 12.87 -4.81
N TYR A 53 -11.28 12.93 -3.80
CA TYR A 53 -10.87 13.34 -2.46
C TYR A 53 -9.83 12.40 -1.84
N MET A 54 -9.92 11.10 -2.14
CA MET A 54 -8.95 10.12 -1.67
C MET A 54 -7.59 10.28 -2.37
N GLU A 55 -7.59 10.57 -3.67
CA GLU A 55 -6.37 10.91 -4.43
C GLU A 55 -5.68 12.13 -3.82
N ASP A 56 -6.41 13.22 -3.60
CA ASP A 56 -5.88 14.44 -2.96
C ASP A 56 -5.30 14.15 -1.56
N TYR A 57 -5.94 13.27 -0.78
CA TYR A 57 -5.46 12.87 0.55
C TYR A 57 -4.21 11.99 0.49
N ILE A 58 -4.12 11.08 -0.49
CA ILE A 58 -2.94 10.25 -0.70
C ILE A 58 -1.76 11.12 -1.14
N ASP A 59 -1.99 12.07 -2.04
CA ASP A 59 -0.96 13.02 -2.48
C ASP A 59 -0.43 13.84 -1.30
N ALA A 60 -1.30 14.27 -0.38
CA ALA A 60 -0.88 14.96 0.84
C ALA A 60 -0.03 14.08 1.76
N ILE A 61 -0.37 12.79 1.88
CA ILE A 61 0.47 11.83 2.64
C ILE A 61 1.83 11.66 1.96
N ASP A 62 1.87 11.54 0.64
CA ASP A 62 3.12 11.39 -0.11
C ASP A 62 4.03 12.61 0.08
N GLU A 63 3.46 13.82 0.02
CA GLU A 63 4.19 15.06 0.31
C GLU A 63 4.75 15.07 1.75
N ASP A 64 3.93 14.76 2.76
CA ASP A 64 4.37 14.67 4.16
C ASP A 64 5.49 13.63 4.35
N LEU A 65 5.38 12.46 3.71
CA LEU A 65 6.40 11.41 3.76
C LEU A 65 7.70 11.83 3.07
N SER A 66 7.61 12.59 1.97
CA SER A 66 8.79 13.12 1.28
C SER A 66 9.58 14.08 2.17
N ILE A 67 8.89 14.93 2.93
CA ILE A 67 9.52 15.84 3.90
C ILE A 67 10.20 15.05 5.01
N LEU A 68 9.53 14.02 5.57
CA LEU A 68 10.14 13.16 6.57
C LEU A 68 11.35 12.39 6.01
N GLN A 69 11.30 11.99 4.74
CA GLN A 69 12.42 11.33 4.08
C GLN A 69 13.62 12.29 3.99
N ASP A 70 13.42 13.52 3.52
CA ASP A 70 14.49 14.50 3.46
C ASP A 70 15.03 14.79 4.88
N ASP A 71 14.17 15.00 5.89
CA ASP A 71 14.60 15.28 7.26
C ASP A 71 15.33 14.10 7.95
N MET A 72 15.02 12.85 7.59
CA MET A 72 15.64 11.65 8.20
C MET A 72 16.86 11.12 7.42
N TYR A 73 16.92 11.33 6.10
CA TYR A 73 17.96 10.72 5.25
C TYR A 73 19.01 11.72 4.74
N ASP A 74 18.86 13.03 4.98
CA ASP A 74 19.72 14.06 4.35
C ASP A 74 20.89 14.56 5.22
N ASP A 75 21.44 13.78 6.16
CA ASP A 75 22.82 14.02 6.66
C ASP A 75 23.47 12.92 7.54
N ASP A 76 22.74 11.95 8.10
CA ASP A 76 23.32 10.98 9.06
C ASP A 76 23.04 9.49 8.77
N TYR A 77 22.28 9.17 7.71
CA TYR A 77 22.17 7.80 7.21
C TYR A 77 23.07 7.65 5.98
N GLU A 78 24.40 7.68 6.22
CA GLU A 78 25.25 6.73 5.49
C GLU A 78 24.50 5.41 5.54
N LEU A 79 24.07 4.93 4.38
CA LEU A 79 23.69 3.54 4.19
C LEU A 79 24.59 2.73 5.10
N CYS A 80 24.01 1.99 6.04
CA CYS A 80 24.72 0.92 6.72
C CYS A 80 25.03 -0.19 5.69
N GLU A 81 25.69 0.14 4.57
CA GLU A 81 26.68 -0.68 3.92
C GLU A 81 27.82 -0.86 4.93
N ASP A 82 27.55 -1.63 6.00
CA ASP A 82 28.50 -2.35 6.86
C ASP A 82 27.95 -2.60 8.29
N GLU A 83 26.72 -3.10 8.44
CA GLU A 83 26.38 -3.89 9.65
C GLU A 83 26.55 -5.39 9.41
N GLY A 84 26.69 -5.82 8.15
CA GLY A 84 26.99 -7.21 7.79
C GLY A 84 28.47 -7.53 7.69
N ASP A 85 29.34 -6.53 7.55
CA ASP A 85 30.79 -6.70 7.41
C ASP A 85 31.53 -6.41 8.73
N ASN A 86 30.90 -5.87 9.77
CA ASN A 86 31.53 -5.67 11.08
C ASN A 86 31.47 -6.91 11.99
N PHE A 87 30.68 -7.94 11.64
CA PHE A 87 30.59 -9.17 12.42
C PHE A 87 31.13 -10.39 11.65
N ILE A 88 31.79 -11.31 12.37
CA ILE A 88 32.18 -12.63 11.88
C ILE A 88 31.35 -13.71 12.57
N GLN A 89 30.90 -14.70 11.80
CA GLN A 89 30.24 -15.90 12.32
C GLN A 89 31.29 -16.93 12.73
N LEU A 90 31.32 -17.28 14.01
CA LEU A 90 32.18 -18.32 14.58
C LEU A 90 31.33 -19.47 15.09
N LYS A 91 31.68 -20.69 14.70
CA LYS A 91 31.00 -21.90 15.20
C LYS A 91 31.66 -22.41 16.47
N CYS A 92 30.93 -22.48 17.58
CA CYS A 92 31.48 -22.99 18.82
C CYS A 92 31.74 -24.50 18.72
N SER A 93 32.99 -24.94 18.85
CA SER A 93 33.34 -26.38 18.78
C SER A 93 32.78 -27.22 19.94
N ASN A 94 32.28 -26.58 21.01
CA ASN A 94 31.82 -27.28 22.21
C ASN A 94 30.29 -27.50 22.24
N CYS A 95 29.48 -26.52 21.82
CA CYS A 95 28.02 -26.66 21.75
C CYS A 95 27.46 -26.70 20.32
N GLY A 96 28.25 -26.31 19.31
CA GLY A 96 27.84 -26.32 17.91
C GLY A 96 27.06 -25.09 17.44
N ASP A 97 26.80 -24.13 18.33
CA ASP A 97 26.07 -22.90 17.98
C ASP A 97 26.92 -21.92 17.17
N ASP A 98 26.21 -21.14 16.36
CA ASP A 98 26.75 -20.02 15.63
C ASP A 98 26.75 -18.77 16.52
N VAL A 99 27.93 -18.19 16.72
CA VAL A 99 28.14 -16.98 17.51
C VAL A 99 28.63 -15.87 16.58
N TYR A 100 27.92 -14.74 16.57
CA TYR A 100 28.29 -13.55 15.80
C TYR A 100 29.10 -12.61 16.69
N VAL A 101 30.31 -12.25 16.26
CA VAL A 101 31.19 -11.39 17.05
C VAL A 101 31.79 -10.30 16.18
N ASP A 102 31.92 -9.12 16.76
CA ASP A 102 32.53 -7.96 16.12
C ASP A 102 34.00 -8.26 15.71
N LYS A 103 34.36 -7.96 14.45
CA LYS A 103 35.69 -8.20 13.88
C LYS A 103 36.78 -7.49 14.67
N ASP A 104 36.50 -6.35 15.30
CA ASP A 104 37.50 -5.62 16.08
C ASP A 104 37.75 -6.25 17.46
N ILE A 105 36.72 -6.88 18.05
CA ILE A 105 36.90 -7.71 19.26
C ILE A 105 37.76 -8.93 18.94
N VAL A 106 37.53 -9.57 17.79
CA VAL A 106 38.31 -10.73 17.33
C VAL A 106 39.77 -10.35 17.08
N LYS A 107 40.04 -9.20 16.46
CA LYS A 107 41.42 -8.71 16.24
C LYS A 107 42.14 -8.39 17.56
N GLN A 108 41.42 -7.93 18.58
CA GLN A 108 42.00 -7.51 19.87
C GLN A 108 42.12 -8.65 20.90
N LYS A 109 41.33 -9.72 20.77
CA LYS A 109 41.29 -10.84 21.72
C LYS A 109 41.46 -12.18 21.02
N GLU A 110 42.46 -12.94 21.44
CA GLU A 110 42.73 -14.31 20.93
C GLU A 110 41.68 -15.37 21.35
N LYS A 111 40.78 -15.05 22.28
CA LYS A 111 39.78 -16.00 22.80
C LYS A 111 38.47 -15.29 23.14
N ILE A 112 37.37 -15.81 22.60
CA ILE A 112 36.02 -15.31 22.85
C ILE A 112 35.25 -16.32 23.68
N THR A 113 34.43 -15.87 24.62
CA THR A 113 33.59 -16.76 25.43
C THR A 113 32.26 -17.01 24.74
N CYS A 114 31.90 -18.26 24.51
CA CYS A 114 30.60 -18.63 23.96
C CYS A 114 29.47 -18.26 24.93
N PRO A 115 28.43 -17.52 24.52
CA PRO A 115 27.31 -17.16 25.39
C PRO A 115 26.42 -18.35 25.78
N ASN A 116 26.40 -19.43 24.99
CA ASN A 116 25.61 -20.61 25.31
C ASN A 116 26.33 -21.53 26.33
N CYS A 117 27.53 -21.99 26.00
CA CYS A 117 28.23 -22.98 26.84
C CYS A 117 29.34 -22.41 27.72
N HIS A 118 29.58 -21.09 27.68
CA HIS A 118 30.60 -20.39 28.48
C HIS A 118 32.04 -20.88 28.28
N ASN A 119 32.29 -21.73 27.29
CA ASN A 119 33.61 -22.18 26.91
C ASN A 119 34.26 -21.23 25.91
N LEU A 120 35.59 -21.24 25.87
CA LEU A 120 36.38 -20.38 25.00
C LEU A 120 36.33 -20.93 23.55
N ILE A 121 35.92 -20.07 22.63
CA ILE A 121 36.03 -20.25 21.19
C ILE A 121 37.41 -19.71 20.79
N PRO A 122 38.33 -20.55 20.29
CA PRO A 122 39.54 -20.08 19.65
C PRO A 122 39.16 -19.32 18.37
N THR A 123 39.58 -18.07 18.30
CA THR A 123 39.41 -17.20 17.11
C THR A 123 40.47 -17.46 16.07
#